data_AF-A0A1I3ZVZ1-F1
#
_entry.id   AF-A0A1I3ZVZ1-F1
#
_cell.length_a   1.000
_cell.length_b   1.000
_cell.length_c   1.000
_cell.angle_alpha   90.00
_cell.angle_beta   90.00
_cell.angle_gamma   90.00
#
_symmetry.space_group_name_H-M   'P 1'
#
loop_
_entity.id
_entity.type
_entity.pdbx_description
1 polymer ?
#
loop_
_entity_poly.entity_id
_entity_poly.type
_entity_poly.pdbx_seq_one_letter_code
_entity_poly.pdbx_strand_id
1 'polypeptide(L)'
;MRGREDEVGSSPKAEAGLVRQAHGLTADLTTPSRAIYWLDLILTVAAAWGGLALAATTDSLAIGLVAGLVGLLALYRGLSFIHEISHLRPKDVPGFRLGWNLLIGVPLMTPSMMYEGVHNLHHAKDRFGTARDPEYLPLGRYSPFRLGLFAAISLLAPLGVILRSGILVPLSFVVPAVRRFVRTRLSALVINPDFVREDNDRTRPDWLAQEVGCWLWCWGVMALTVAGIAPIRMVLTWFALFSLATFVNQLRTLVAHYWENDGERMSFEDQFLDSVNVPPPALLPFLWAPVGLRYHALHHLLPRLPYHNLGKAHARLSAQLAATSPYHRVEEKGLFAALGKLFRRAGATPALAVEPNPVERQSA
;
A
#
# COMPACT_ATOMS: atom_id res chain seq x y z
N MET A 1 -50.54 -8.47 8.48
CA MET A 1 -49.69 -7.40 7.91
C MET A 1 -49.00 -6.65 9.03
N ARG A 2 -47.76 -7.00 9.37
CA ARG A 2 -46.83 -6.16 10.14
C ARG A 2 -45.44 -6.40 9.56
N GLY A 3 -44.79 -5.29 9.20
CA GLY A 3 -43.52 -5.26 8.48
C GLY A 3 -42.39 -5.81 9.32
N ARG A 4 -41.47 -6.50 8.65
CA ARG A 4 -40.12 -6.80 9.15
C ARG A 4 -39.38 -5.47 9.28
N GLU A 5 -38.97 -5.17 10.50
CA GLU A 5 -37.97 -4.14 10.79
C GLU A 5 -36.59 -4.64 10.34
N ASP A 6 -35.76 -3.66 9.97
CA ASP A 6 -34.60 -3.80 9.13
C ASP A 6 -33.41 -4.41 9.90
N GLU A 7 -32.87 -5.50 9.37
CA GLU A 7 -31.47 -5.84 9.59
C GLU A 7 -30.64 -4.69 9.02
N VAL A 8 -29.79 -4.07 9.86
CA VAL A 8 -28.81 -3.05 9.44
C VAL A 8 -27.69 -3.74 8.67
N GLY A 9 -28.01 -4.18 7.46
CA GLY A 9 -27.12 -4.58 6.39
C GLY A 9 -27.58 -3.85 5.14
N SER A 10 -26.69 -3.14 4.45
CA SER A 10 -27.08 -2.37 3.28
C SER A 10 -27.67 -3.30 2.20
N SER A 11 -28.80 -2.90 1.60
CA SER A 11 -29.42 -3.74 0.59
C SER A 11 -28.53 -3.82 -0.66
N PRO A 12 -28.46 -4.98 -1.37
CA PRO A 12 -27.68 -5.13 -2.61
C PRO A 12 -27.99 -4.08 -3.71
N LYS A 13 -29.17 -3.43 -3.63
CA LYS A 13 -29.57 -2.34 -4.54
C LYS A 13 -28.82 -1.03 -4.26
N ALA A 14 -28.44 -0.76 -3.00
CA ALA A 14 -27.70 0.44 -2.60
C ALA A 14 -26.22 0.33 -3.01
N GLU A 15 -25.58 -0.83 -2.78
CA GLU A 15 -24.22 -1.18 -3.22
C GLU A 15 -24.07 -1.02 -4.74
N ALA A 16 -24.98 -1.62 -5.52
CA ALA A 16 -25.04 -1.46 -6.97
C ALA A 16 -25.29 0.00 -7.39
N GLY A 17 -25.92 0.80 -6.52
CA GLY A 17 -26.20 2.22 -6.75
C GLY A 17 -24.96 3.10 -6.68
N LEU A 18 -24.11 2.95 -5.66
CA LEU A 18 -22.90 3.75 -5.50
C LEU A 18 -21.90 3.47 -6.63
N VAL A 19 -21.59 2.21 -6.86
CA VAL A 19 -20.60 1.77 -7.88
C VAL A 19 -21.01 2.26 -9.27
N ARG A 20 -22.28 2.08 -9.63
CA ARG A 20 -22.80 2.51 -10.93
C ARG A 20 -22.72 4.03 -11.10
N GLN A 21 -23.10 4.80 -10.08
CA GLN A 21 -22.98 6.26 -10.12
C GLN A 21 -21.52 6.70 -10.24
N ALA A 22 -20.62 6.10 -9.44
CA ALA A 22 -19.21 6.43 -9.47
C ALA A 22 -18.57 6.19 -10.84
N HIS A 23 -18.83 5.03 -11.45
CA HIS A 23 -18.40 4.74 -12.82
C HIS A 23 -19.00 5.69 -13.85
N GLY A 24 -20.31 5.97 -13.78
CA GLY A 24 -20.97 6.88 -14.70
C GLY A 24 -20.40 8.31 -14.65
N LEU A 25 -20.11 8.80 -13.45
CA LEU A 25 -19.57 10.14 -13.24
C LEU A 25 -18.09 10.29 -13.59
N THR A 26 -17.34 9.19 -13.74
CA THR A 26 -15.87 9.23 -13.89
C THR A 26 -15.36 8.50 -15.14
N ALA A 27 -16.24 8.08 -16.04
CA ALA A 27 -15.89 7.30 -17.23
C ALA A 27 -14.84 8.00 -18.13
N ASP A 28 -14.81 9.33 -18.20
CA ASP A 28 -13.83 10.13 -18.95
C ASP A 28 -12.43 10.17 -18.30
N LEU A 29 -12.28 9.67 -17.06
CA LEU A 29 -11.05 9.78 -16.28
C LEU A 29 -10.21 8.51 -16.25
N THR A 30 -10.63 7.43 -16.93
CA THR A 30 -9.99 6.11 -16.81
C THR A 30 -8.73 5.93 -17.65
N THR A 31 -8.39 6.89 -18.52
CA THR A 31 -7.24 6.77 -19.42
C THR A 31 -5.99 7.39 -18.77
N PRO A 32 -4.92 6.61 -18.52
CA PRO A 32 -3.69 7.15 -17.98
C PRO A 32 -2.92 7.96 -19.02
N SER A 33 -2.41 9.13 -18.61
CA SER A 33 -1.45 9.90 -19.39
C SER A 33 -0.04 9.33 -19.30
N ARG A 34 0.49 8.82 -20.42
CA ARG A 34 1.86 8.29 -20.50
C ARG A 34 2.93 9.33 -20.12
N ALA A 35 2.72 10.57 -20.56
CA ALA A 35 3.65 11.67 -20.29
C ALA A 35 3.73 11.96 -18.78
N ILE A 36 2.59 12.00 -18.09
CA ILE A 36 2.55 12.24 -16.64
C ILE A 36 3.32 11.14 -15.90
N TYR A 37 3.08 9.86 -16.22
CA TYR A 37 3.75 8.74 -15.55
C TYR A 37 5.26 8.80 -15.71
N TRP A 38 5.75 8.94 -16.95
CA TRP A 38 7.19 8.97 -17.20
C TRP A 38 7.86 10.22 -16.62
N LEU A 39 7.27 11.40 -16.80
CA LEU A 39 7.84 12.63 -16.22
C LEU A 39 7.89 12.57 -14.70
N ASP A 40 6.80 12.14 -14.04
CA ASP A 40 6.75 12.00 -12.58
C ASP A 40 7.77 10.97 -12.08
N LEU A 41 7.89 9.82 -12.74
CA LEU A 41 8.89 8.81 -12.39
C LEU A 41 10.32 9.36 -12.52
N ILE A 42 10.67 9.99 -13.65
CA ILE A 42 12.04 10.48 -13.88
C ILE A 42 12.39 11.60 -12.89
N LEU A 43 11.48 12.55 -12.64
CA LEU A 43 11.70 13.60 -11.65
C LEU A 43 11.82 13.02 -10.23
N THR A 44 10.99 12.03 -9.89
CA THR A 44 11.05 11.32 -8.61
C THR A 44 12.38 10.58 -8.43
N VAL A 45 12.84 9.87 -9.47
CA VAL A 45 14.12 9.16 -9.49
C VAL A 45 15.28 10.13 -9.33
N ALA A 46 15.28 11.24 -10.06
CA ALA A 46 16.31 12.27 -9.94
C ALA A 46 16.38 12.86 -8.53
N ALA A 47 15.23 13.18 -7.93
CA ALA A 47 15.17 13.69 -6.55
C ALA A 47 15.58 12.64 -5.51
N ALA A 48 15.16 11.38 -5.68
CA ALA A 48 15.45 10.28 -4.75
C ALA A 48 16.96 9.99 -4.71
N TRP A 49 17.55 9.70 -5.86
CA TRP A 49 18.96 9.33 -5.94
C TRP A 49 19.88 10.53 -5.80
N GLY A 50 19.49 11.71 -6.31
CA GLY A 50 20.24 12.95 -6.11
C GLY A 50 20.27 13.39 -4.64
N GLY A 51 19.12 13.33 -3.95
CA GLY A 51 19.03 13.62 -2.52
C GLY A 51 19.85 12.65 -1.67
N LEU A 52 19.78 11.36 -1.99
CA LEU A 52 20.61 10.33 -1.34
C LEU A 52 22.10 10.57 -1.57
N ALA A 53 22.52 10.80 -2.83
CA ALA A 53 23.92 11.01 -3.18
C ALA A 53 24.49 12.26 -2.50
N LEU A 54 23.73 13.37 -2.50
CA LEU A 54 24.14 14.60 -1.83
C LEU A 54 24.20 14.41 -0.31
N ALA A 55 23.20 13.76 0.30
CA ALA A 55 23.19 13.48 1.74
C ALA A 55 24.36 12.58 2.18
N ALA A 56 24.80 11.68 1.32
CA ALA A 56 25.91 10.77 1.59
C ALA A 56 27.29 11.36 1.33
N THR A 57 27.42 12.43 0.54
CA THR A 57 28.72 12.96 0.11
C THR A 57 29.03 14.35 0.66
N THR A 58 28.03 15.15 1.03
CA THR A 58 28.27 16.48 1.60
C THR A 58 28.87 16.43 3.02
N ASP A 59 29.75 17.37 3.33
CA ASP A 59 30.30 17.57 4.69
C ASP A 59 29.41 18.48 5.56
N SER A 60 28.44 19.18 4.96
CA SER A 60 27.51 20.04 5.69
C SER A 60 26.33 19.25 6.23
N LEU A 61 26.20 19.19 7.56
CA LEU A 61 25.07 18.53 8.21
C LEU A 61 23.71 19.10 7.75
N ALA A 62 23.60 20.42 7.63
CA ALA A 62 22.36 21.06 7.21
C ALA A 62 21.96 20.66 5.77
N ILE A 63 22.92 20.71 4.83
CA ILE A 63 22.68 20.27 3.44
C ILE A 63 22.33 18.78 3.42
N GLY A 64 23.04 17.98 4.21
CA GLY A 64 22.80 16.54 4.30
C GLY A 64 21.41 16.19 4.80
N LEU A 65 20.90 16.89 5.82
CA LEU A 65 19.56 16.70 6.36
C LEU A 65 18.47 17.11 5.36
N VAL A 66 18.62 18.26 4.70
CA VAL A 66 17.63 18.70 3.68
C VAL A 66 17.63 17.75 2.47
N ALA A 67 18.82 17.41 1.95
CA ALA A 67 18.95 16.47 0.85
C ALA A 67 18.41 15.08 1.22
N GLY A 68 18.66 14.63 2.44
CA GLY A 68 18.13 13.38 2.99
C GLY A 68 16.61 13.39 3.09
N LEU A 69 16.00 14.50 3.54
CA LEU A 69 14.54 14.64 3.59
C LEU A 69 13.91 14.61 2.19
N VAL A 70 14.48 15.35 1.22
CA VAL A 70 14.03 15.32 -0.17
C VAL A 70 14.17 13.91 -0.75
N GLY A 71 15.33 13.28 -0.54
CA GLY A 71 15.61 11.91 -0.95
C GLY A 71 14.62 10.91 -0.34
N LEU A 72 14.33 11.01 0.95
CA LEU A 72 13.35 10.19 1.66
C LEU A 72 11.96 10.29 1.02
N LEU A 73 11.44 11.51 0.87
CA LEU A 73 10.09 11.72 0.33
C LEU A 73 9.98 11.27 -1.12
N ALA A 74 11.01 11.53 -1.93
CA ALA A 74 11.07 11.09 -3.31
C ALA A 74 11.23 9.56 -3.43
N LEU A 75 12.06 8.93 -2.61
CA LEU A 75 12.25 7.47 -2.59
C LEU A 75 10.97 6.77 -2.15
N TYR A 76 10.29 7.30 -1.13
CA TYR A 76 8.97 6.79 -0.72
C TYR A 76 7.91 6.95 -1.84
N ARG A 77 7.86 8.11 -2.50
CA ARG A 77 6.99 8.31 -3.68
C ARG A 77 7.33 7.34 -4.80
N GLY A 78 8.62 7.16 -5.09
CA GLY A 78 9.13 6.24 -6.10
C GLY A 78 8.70 4.81 -5.82
N LEU A 79 8.88 4.35 -4.58
CA LEU A 79 8.44 3.03 -4.13
C LEU A 79 6.92 2.88 -4.26
N SER A 80 6.15 3.91 -3.92
CA SER A 80 4.68 3.90 -3.94
C SER A 80 4.07 3.66 -5.32
N PHE A 81 4.80 3.97 -6.41
CA PHE A 81 4.35 3.64 -7.78
C PHE A 81 4.12 2.14 -8.00
N ILE A 82 4.69 1.26 -7.18
CA ILE A 82 4.43 -0.18 -7.26
C ILE A 82 2.93 -0.50 -7.13
N HIS A 83 2.19 0.31 -6.36
CA HIS A 83 0.75 0.19 -6.21
C HIS A 83 0.01 0.51 -7.51
N GLU A 84 0.36 1.61 -8.15
CA GLU A 84 -0.18 1.98 -9.44
C GLU A 84 0.15 0.94 -10.53
N ILE A 85 1.39 0.44 -10.55
CA ILE A 85 1.84 -0.60 -11.48
C ILE A 85 0.99 -1.88 -11.39
N SER A 86 0.46 -2.18 -10.19
CA SER A 86 -0.34 -3.39 -9.97
C SER A 86 -1.75 -3.32 -10.56
N HIS A 87 -2.22 -2.12 -10.90
CA HIS A 87 -3.51 -1.90 -11.58
C HIS A 87 -3.36 -1.46 -13.04
N LEU A 88 -2.18 -0.95 -13.41
CA LEU A 88 -1.90 -0.48 -14.74
C LEU A 88 -1.80 -1.64 -15.75
N ARG A 89 -2.56 -1.57 -16.85
CA ARG A 89 -2.43 -2.57 -17.91
C ARG A 89 -1.13 -2.32 -18.68
N PRO A 90 -0.38 -3.37 -19.10
CA PRO A 90 0.90 -3.19 -19.78
C PRO A 90 0.88 -2.29 -21.03
N LYS A 91 -0.26 -2.25 -21.74
CA LYS A 91 -0.45 -1.44 -22.97
C LYS A 91 -0.73 0.04 -22.71
N ASP A 92 -1.14 0.40 -21.50
CA ASP A 92 -1.59 1.75 -21.18
C ASP A 92 -0.41 2.74 -21.11
N VAL A 93 0.65 2.34 -20.39
CA VAL A 93 1.93 3.05 -20.36
C VAL A 93 3.07 2.08 -20.69
N PRO A 94 3.36 1.87 -21.99
CA PRO A 94 4.36 0.91 -22.44
C PRO A 94 5.73 1.17 -21.80
N GLY A 95 6.41 0.10 -21.40
CA GLY A 95 7.75 0.14 -20.81
C GLY A 95 7.82 0.64 -19.36
N PHE A 96 6.75 1.22 -18.80
CA PHE A 96 6.79 1.87 -17.49
C PHE A 96 7.21 0.92 -16.37
N ARG A 97 6.61 -0.28 -16.30
CA ARG A 97 6.96 -1.30 -15.30
C ARG A 97 8.44 -1.71 -15.38
N LEU A 98 9.00 -1.84 -16.58
CA LEU A 98 10.41 -2.18 -16.76
C LEU A 98 11.31 -1.02 -16.31
N GLY A 99 11.03 0.21 -16.77
CA GLY A 99 11.77 1.41 -16.37
C GLY A 99 11.73 1.63 -14.85
N TRP A 100 10.56 1.48 -14.23
CA TRP A 100 10.40 1.57 -12.78
C TRP A 100 11.22 0.50 -12.05
N ASN A 101 11.20 -0.75 -12.53
CA ASN A 101 12.03 -1.81 -11.93
C ASN A 101 13.52 -1.48 -12.02
N LEU A 102 14.00 -0.99 -13.15
CA LEU A 102 15.41 -0.64 -13.31
C LEU A 102 15.82 0.56 -12.43
N LEU A 103 14.94 1.56 -12.28
CA LEU A 103 15.26 2.82 -11.61
C LEU A 103 14.94 2.84 -10.12
N ILE A 104 14.00 2.03 -9.65
CA ILE A 104 13.51 2.00 -8.26
C ILE A 104 13.44 0.56 -7.74
N GLY A 105 12.71 -0.33 -8.41
CA GLY A 105 12.39 -1.65 -7.89
C GLY A 105 13.61 -2.52 -7.55
N VAL A 106 14.52 -2.69 -8.51
CA VAL A 106 15.78 -3.44 -8.35
C VAL A 106 16.75 -2.70 -7.41
N PRO A 107 16.98 -1.37 -7.55
CA PRO A 107 17.81 -0.64 -6.59
C PRO A 107 17.36 -0.72 -5.13
N LEU A 108 16.05 -0.86 -4.88
CA LEU A 108 15.46 -1.09 -3.56
C LEU A 108 15.26 -2.56 -3.21
N MET A 109 15.60 -3.49 -4.12
CA MET A 109 15.37 -4.93 -3.99
C MET A 109 13.89 -5.30 -3.72
N THR A 110 12.97 -4.43 -4.15
CA THR A 110 11.51 -4.58 -4.09
C THR A 110 10.91 -4.44 -5.50
N PRO A 111 11.25 -5.34 -6.43
CA PRO A 111 10.78 -5.22 -7.81
C PRO A 111 9.29 -5.54 -7.91
N SER A 112 8.65 -5.17 -9.02
CA SER A 112 7.20 -5.18 -9.19
C SER A 112 6.57 -6.56 -9.02
N MET A 113 7.33 -7.65 -9.29
CA MET A 113 6.87 -9.02 -9.04
C MET A 113 6.49 -9.26 -7.58
N MET A 114 7.00 -8.46 -6.64
CA MET A 114 6.63 -8.54 -5.23
C MET A 114 5.25 -7.98 -4.91
N TYR A 115 4.57 -7.35 -5.86
CA TYR A 115 3.26 -6.74 -5.62
C TYR A 115 2.24 -7.05 -6.72
N GLU A 116 2.71 -7.38 -7.92
CA GLU A 116 1.90 -7.83 -9.05
C GLU A 116 1.01 -9.01 -8.65
N GLY A 117 -0.31 -8.85 -8.83
CA GLY A 117 -1.30 -9.85 -8.47
C GLY A 117 -1.52 -10.03 -6.96
N VAL A 118 -0.73 -9.40 -6.08
CA VAL A 118 -0.93 -9.46 -4.62
C VAL A 118 -2.03 -8.49 -4.24
N HIS A 119 -1.85 -7.22 -4.59
CA HIS A 119 -2.82 -6.19 -4.27
C HIS A 119 -4.17 -6.45 -4.97
N ASN A 120 -4.20 -7.07 -6.16
CA ASN A 120 -5.46 -7.47 -6.78
C ASN A 120 -6.26 -8.51 -5.98
N LEU A 121 -5.60 -9.36 -5.17
CA LEU A 121 -6.29 -10.30 -4.28
C LEU A 121 -6.93 -9.57 -3.10
N HIS A 122 -6.33 -8.47 -2.64
CA HIS A 122 -6.93 -7.61 -1.63
C HIS A 122 -8.25 -7.02 -2.14
N HIS A 123 -8.33 -6.56 -3.39
CA HIS A 123 -9.59 -6.09 -4.01
C HIS A 123 -10.60 -7.20 -4.35
N ALA A 124 -10.25 -8.47 -4.20
CA ALA A 124 -11.10 -9.56 -4.66
C ALA A 124 -12.25 -9.82 -3.68
N LYS A 125 -13.49 -9.80 -4.18
CA LYS A 125 -14.73 -9.96 -3.38
C LYS A 125 -14.74 -11.19 -2.47
N ASP A 126 -14.13 -12.29 -2.89
CA ASP A 126 -14.12 -13.53 -2.12
C ASP A 126 -12.94 -13.64 -1.12
N ARG A 127 -12.02 -12.67 -1.13
CA ARG A 127 -10.79 -12.68 -0.34
C ARG A 127 -10.64 -11.48 0.60
N PHE A 128 -11.09 -10.28 0.23
CA PHE A 128 -10.93 -9.07 1.05
C PHE A 128 -11.31 -9.35 2.51
N GLY A 129 -10.43 -8.96 3.43
CA GLY A 129 -10.70 -9.03 4.87
C GLY A 129 -10.58 -10.44 5.46
N THR A 130 -10.43 -11.49 4.64
CA THR A 130 -10.28 -12.87 5.09
C THR A 130 -8.83 -13.26 5.34
N ALA A 131 -8.59 -14.44 5.91
CA ALA A 131 -7.24 -15.00 6.04
C ALA A 131 -6.48 -15.18 4.69
N ARG A 132 -7.18 -15.13 3.55
CA ARG A 132 -6.58 -15.20 2.20
C ARG A 132 -6.21 -13.83 1.63
N ASP A 133 -6.53 -12.75 2.33
CA ASP A 133 -6.14 -11.40 1.96
C ASP A 133 -4.65 -11.17 2.31
N PRO A 134 -3.78 -10.84 1.34
CA PRO A 134 -2.39 -10.51 1.65
C PRO A 134 -2.23 -9.18 2.39
N GLU A 135 -3.19 -8.27 2.30
CA GLU A 135 -3.08 -6.89 2.78
C GLU A 135 -4.02 -6.59 3.95
N TYR A 136 -4.65 -7.60 4.53
CA TYR A 136 -5.54 -7.43 5.67
C TYR A 136 -5.08 -8.17 6.92
N LEU A 137 -5.14 -7.47 8.03
CA LEU A 137 -5.11 -8.01 9.38
C LEU A 137 -6.17 -7.26 10.21
N PRO A 138 -6.74 -7.87 11.26
CA PRO A 138 -7.67 -7.21 12.16
C PRO A 138 -6.93 -6.24 13.11
N LEU A 139 -6.23 -5.26 12.54
CA LEU A 139 -5.38 -4.32 13.28
C LEU A 139 -6.21 -3.47 14.26
N GLY A 140 -7.50 -3.23 13.99
CA GLY A 140 -8.41 -2.58 14.94
C GLY A 140 -8.56 -3.33 16.27
N ARG A 141 -8.28 -4.65 16.28
CA ARG A 141 -8.30 -5.49 17.47
C ARG A 141 -6.97 -5.56 18.22
N TYR A 142 -5.89 -5.07 17.61
CA TYR A 142 -4.57 -5.13 18.23
C TYR A 142 -4.49 -4.16 19.40
N SER A 143 -3.66 -4.47 20.40
CA SER A 143 -3.36 -3.49 21.43
C SER A 143 -2.51 -2.34 20.86
N PRO A 144 -2.53 -1.13 21.46
CA PRO A 144 -1.67 -0.02 21.05
C PRO A 144 -0.20 -0.40 20.93
N PHE A 145 0.30 -1.26 21.83
CA PHE A 145 1.67 -1.77 21.77
C PHE A 145 1.92 -2.62 20.52
N ARG A 146 1.01 -3.55 20.18
CA ARG A 146 1.13 -4.38 18.97
C ARG A 146 1.04 -3.54 17.70
N LEU A 147 0.21 -2.49 17.67
CA LEU A 147 0.18 -1.52 16.57
C LEU A 147 1.50 -0.76 16.43
N GLY A 148 2.07 -0.31 17.55
CA GLY A 148 3.39 0.32 17.58
C GLY A 148 4.48 -0.61 17.06
N LEU A 149 4.48 -1.88 17.47
CA LEU A 149 5.42 -2.90 16.98
C LEU A 149 5.23 -3.18 15.47
N PHE A 150 3.98 -3.27 15.02
CA PHE A 150 3.65 -3.41 13.60
C PHE A 150 4.18 -2.25 12.76
N ALA A 151 4.15 -1.01 13.28
CA ALA A 151 4.80 0.12 12.64
C ALA A 151 6.34 0.00 12.68
N ALA A 152 6.91 -0.29 13.85
CA ALA A 152 8.36 -0.27 14.07
C ALA A 152 9.10 -1.36 13.28
N ILE A 153 8.50 -2.55 13.07
CA ILE A 153 9.15 -3.65 12.36
C ILE A 153 9.49 -3.30 10.91
N SER A 154 8.75 -2.38 10.28
CA SER A 154 9.04 -1.96 8.90
C SER A 154 10.38 -1.25 8.77
N LEU A 155 10.95 -0.69 9.85
CA LEU A 155 12.31 -0.13 9.84
C LEU A 155 13.36 -1.19 9.48
N LEU A 156 13.05 -2.48 9.64
CA LEU A 156 13.92 -3.60 9.27
C LEU A 156 13.70 -4.09 7.84
N ALA A 157 12.80 -3.47 7.06
CA ALA A 157 12.53 -3.88 5.68
C ALA A 157 13.79 -3.93 4.78
N PRO A 158 14.73 -2.96 4.84
CA PRO A 158 15.96 -3.04 4.05
C PRO A 158 16.80 -4.29 4.37
N LEU A 159 16.87 -4.68 5.65
CA LEU A 159 17.54 -5.90 6.06
C LEU A 159 16.85 -7.14 5.47
N GLY A 160 15.52 -7.17 5.50
CA GLY A 160 14.74 -8.26 4.93
C GLY A 160 14.99 -8.46 3.43
N VAL A 161 15.01 -7.37 2.65
CA VAL A 161 15.25 -7.46 1.20
C VAL A 161 16.70 -7.75 0.84
N ILE A 162 17.67 -7.33 1.67
CA ILE A 162 19.09 -7.73 1.53
C ILE A 162 19.25 -9.22 1.80
N LEU A 163 18.68 -9.74 2.90
CA LEU A 163 18.71 -11.18 3.21
C LEU A 163 18.05 -11.98 2.08
N ARG A 164 16.88 -11.53 1.61
CA ARG A 164 16.18 -12.14 0.49
C ARG A 164 17.05 -12.16 -0.77
N SER A 165 17.55 -11.01 -1.21
CA SER A 165 18.18 -10.86 -2.53
C SER A 165 19.63 -11.32 -2.56
N GLY A 166 20.40 -11.03 -1.50
CA GLY A 166 21.82 -11.36 -1.41
C GLY A 166 22.10 -12.80 -1.00
N ILE A 167 21.18 -13.46 -0.28
CA ILE A 167 21.41 -14.80 0.28
C ILE A 167 20.36 -15.80 -0.22
N LEU A 168 19.07 -15.53 -0.01
CA LEU A 168 18.03 -16.54 -0.27
C LEU A 168 17.77 -16.76 -1.77
N VAL A 169 17.79 -15.71 -2.59
CA VAL A 169 17.65 -15.82 -4.05
C VAL A 169 18.79 -16.67 -4.66
N PRO A 170 20.09 -16.38 -4.45
CA PRO A 170 21.15 -17.24 -4.99
C PRO A 170 21.05 -18.68 -4.50
N LEU A 171 20.81 -18.88 -3.20
CA LEU A 171 20.66 -20.21 -2.62
C LEU A 171 19.47 -20.97 -3.22
N SER A 172 18.41 -20.26 -3.62
CA SER A 172 17.23 -20.84 -4.26
C SER A 172 17.51 -21.51 -5.61
N PHE A 173 18.60 -21.17 -6.28
CA PHE A 173 19.00 -21.83 -7.53
C PHE A 173 19.58 -23.23 -7.30
N VAL A 174 20.06 -23.51 -6.08
CA VAL A 174 20.73 -24.77 -5.73
C VAL A 174 19.85 -25.62 -4.82
N VAL A 175 19.07 -25.00 -3.92
CA VAL A 175 18.28 -25.71 -2.90
C VAL A 175 16.78 -25.59 -3.21
N PRO A 176 16.10 -26.66 -3.66
CA PRO A 176 14.68 -26.62 -4.04
C PRO A 176 13.73 -26.18 -2.93
N ALA A 177 14.03 -26.53 -1.67
CA ALA A 177 13.24 -26.10 -0.51
C ALA A 177 13.29 -24.58 -0.34
N VAL A 178 14.46 -23.97 -0.53
CA VAL A 178 14.63 -22.51 -0.50
C VAL A 178 13.91 -21.86 -1.68
N ARG A 179 13.95 -22.47 -2.87
CA ARG A 179 13.16 -22.00 -4.03
C ARG A 179 11.68 -21.96 -3.75
N ARG A 180 11.12 -23.03 -3.17
CA ARG A 180 9.72 -23.07 -2.76
C ARG A 180 9.43 -21.92 -1.79
N PHE A 181 10.22 -21.80 -0.73
CA PHE A 181 10.02 -20.77 0.28
C PHE A 181 10.09 -19.34 -0.28
N VAL A 182 11.12 -19.02 -1.09
CA VAL A 182 11.28 -17.70 -1.72
C VAL A 182 10.08 -17.37 -2.60
N ARG A 183 9.62 -18.33 -3.41
CA ARG A 183 8.49 -18.14 -4.32
C ARG A 183 7.14 -18.04 -3.62
N THR A 184 6.94 -18.77 -2.52
CA THR A 184 5.62 -18.83 -1.87
C THR A 184 5.44 -17.79 -0.78
N ARG A 185 6.50 -17.46 -0.04
CA ARG A 185 6.44 -16.62 1.18
C ARG A 185 7.20 -15.31 1.05
N LEU A 186 8.31 -15.28 0.30
CA LEU A 186 9.15 -14.08 0.19
C LEU A 186 9.05 -13.40 -1.18
N SER A 187 8.09 -13.77 -2.01
CA SER A 187 7.89 -13.14 -3.32
C SER A 187 6.82 -12.05 -3.27
N ALA A 188 6.34 -11.65 -2.10
CA ALA A 188 5.22 -10.74 -1.96
C ALA A 188 5.48 -9.73 -0.83
N LEU A 189 5.15 -8.47 -1.07
CA LEU A 189 5.01 -7.46 -0.02
C LEU A 189 3.59 -7.59 0.52
N VAL A 190 3.49 -8.04 1.76
CA VAL A 190 2.21 -8.39 2.41
C VAL A 190 2.15 -7.82 3.81
N ILE A 191 0.93 -7.65 4.30
CA ILE A 191 0.63 -7.33 5.70
C ILE A 191 0.36 -8.62 6.46
N ASN A 192 -0.38 -9.55 5.84
CA ASN A 192 -0.69 -10.85 6.40
C ASN A 192 0.50 -11.81 6.27
N PRO A 193 1.16 -12.21 7.38
CA PRO A 193 2.33 -13.11 7.32
C PRO A 193 1.96 -14.56 6.94
N ASP A 194 0.68 -14.95 7.08
CA ASP A 194 0.20 -16.28 6.72
C ASP A 194 -0.04 -16.43 5.23
N PHE A 195 0.00 -15.33 4.47
CA PHE A 195 -0.18 -15.36 3.03
C PHE A 195 0.84 -16.27 2.34
N VAL A 196 0.33 -17.09 1.42
CA VAL A 196 1.10 -17.97 0.56
C VAL A 196 0.70 -17.67 -0.87
N ARG A 197 1.65 -17.28 -1.73
CA ARG A 197 1.35 -17.07 -3.14
C ARG A 197 1.02 -18.40 -3.81
N GLU A 198 -0.17 -18.49 -4.41
CA GLU A 198 -0.70 -19.72 -5.03
C GLU A 198 -0.17 -19.97 -6.45
N ASP A 199 0.12 -18.92 -7.24
CA ASP A 199 0.48 -19.03 -8.67
C ASP A 199 1.99 -19.31 -8.92
N ASN A 200 2.55 -20.28 -8.20
CA ASN A 200 3.97 -20.57 -8.20
C ASN A 200 4.42 -21.72 -9.10
N ASP A 201 3.52 -22.41 -9.78
CA ASP A 201 3.92 -23.51 -10.68
C ASP A 201 4.17 -23.02 -12.12
N ARG A 202 3.78 -21.78 -12.44
CA ARG A 202 3.99 -21.20 -13.77
C ARG A 202 5.42 -20.69 -13.93
N THR A 203 5.98 -20.91 -15.11
CA THR A 203 7.26 -20.30 -15.52
C THR A 203 7.03 -18.82 -15.80
N ARG A 204 7.77 -17.96 -15.08
CA ARG A 204 7.69 -16.50 -15.16
C ARG A 204 9.08 -15.92 -15.41
N PRO A 205 9.57 -15.89 -16.66
CA PRO A 205 10.92 -15.43 -16.97
C PRO A 205 11.12 -13.95 -16.60
N ASP A 206 10.06 -13.15 -16.65
CA ASP A 206 10.03 -11.76 -16.22
C ASP A 206 10.28 -11.60 -14.72
N TRP A 207 9.76 -12.50 -13.89
CA TRP A 207 10.00 -12.50 -12.45
C TRP A 207 11.39 -13.02 -12.12
N LEU A 208 11.84 -14.06 -12.81
CA LEU A 208 13.20 -14.57 -12.68
C LEU A 208 14.25 -13.48 -12.98
N ALA A 209 14.06 -12.70 -14.05
CA ALA A 209 14.93 -11.59 -14.38
C ALA A 209 14.98 -10.51 -13.28
N GLN A 210 13.84 -10.23 -12.64
CA GLN A 210 13.78 -9.31 -11.50
C GLN A 210 14.53 -9.86 -10.27
N GLU A 211 14.40 -11.15 -9.96
CA GLU A 211 15.14 -11.80 -8.87
C GLU A 211 16.66 -11.75 -9.11
N VAL A 212 17.09 -12.13 -10.31
CA VAL A 212 18.50 -12.07 -10.71
C VAL A 212 19.00 -10.63 -10.68
N GLY A 213 18.22 -9.66 -11.17
CA GLY A 213 18.56 -8.25 -11.10
C GLY A 213 18.79 -7.76 -9.67
N CYS A 214 17.91 -8.12 -8.73
CA CYS A 214 18.07 -7.76 -7.31
C CYS A 214 19.28 -8.44 -6.67
N TRP A 215 19.53 -9.70 -6.99
CA TRP A 215 20.71 -10.42 -6.52
C TRP A 215 22.01 -9.77 -7.01
N LEU A 216 22.13 -9.54 -8.33
CA LEU A 216 23.30 -8.93 -8.93
C LEU A 216 23.50 -7.48 -8.45
N TRP A 217 22.42 -6.73 -8.25
CA TRP A 217 22.51 -5.39 -7.67
C TRP A 217 23.06 -5.41 -6.24
N CYS A 218 22.50 -6.27 -5.39
CA CYS A 218 22.93 -6.43 -4.00
C CYS A 218 24.43 -6.78 -3.90
N TRP A 219 24.87 -7.77 -4.68
CA TRP A 219 26.27 -8.18 -4.72
C TRP A 219 27.17 -7.14 -5.39
N GLY A 220 26.69 -6.45 -6.42
CA GLY A 220 27.40 -5.37 -7.09
C GLY A 220 27.69 -4.21 -6.13
N VAL A 221 26.69 -3.75 -5.38
CA VAL A 221 26.87 -2.70 -4.35
C VAL A 221 27.85 -3.18 -3.29
N MET A 222 27.72 -4.40 -2.79
CA MET A 222 28.64 -4.99 -1.81
C MET A 222 30.08 -5.01 -2.34
N ALA A 223 30.30 -5.48 -3.56
CA ALA A 223 31.61 -5.54 -4.19
C ALA A 223 32.23 -4.15 -4.38
N LEU A 224 31.43 -3.16 -4.84
CA LEU A 224 31.87 -1.77 -4.98
C LEU A 224 32.25 -1.15 -3.63
N THR A 225 31.53 -1.47 -2.56
CA THR A 225 31.86 -0.99 -1.21
C THR A 225 33.13 -1.64 -0.66
N VAL A 226 33.29 -2.96 -0.81
CA VAL A 226 34.50 -3.68 -0.40
C VAL A 226 35.74 -3.21 -1.18
N ALA A 227 35.58 -2.91 -2.46
CA ALA A 227 36.64 -2.34 -3.30
C ALA A 227 36.96 -0.87 -2.99
N GLY A 228 36.23 -0.22 -2.08
CA GLY A 228 36.41 1.19 -1.74
C GLY A 228 35.90 2.19 -2.80
N ILE A 229 35.21 1.71 -3.84
CA ILE A 229 34.66 2.56 -4.91
C ILE A 229 33.37 3.25 -4.44
N ALA A 230 32.49 2.50 -3.77
CA ALA A 230 31.27 3.05 -3.17
C ALA A 230 31.50 3.32 -1.67
N PRO A 231 31.45 4.58 -1.20
CA PRO A 231 31.66 4.89 0.21
C PRO A 231 30.66 4.15 1.10
N ILE A 232 31.11 3.57 2.22
CA ILE A 232 30.20 2.91 3.17
C ILE A 232 29.10 3.86 3.67
N ARG A 233 29.39 5.16 3.77
CA ARG A 233 28.41 6.21 4.08
C ARG A 233 27.24 6.23 3.10
N MET A 234 27.46 5.94 1.81
CA MET A 234 26.39 5.84 0.81
C MET A 234 25.42 4.71 1.14
N VAL A 235 25.95 3.54 1.52
CA VAL A 235 25.16 2.35 1.89
C VAL A 235 24.38 2.60 3.18
N LEU A 236 25.00 3.22 4.19
CA LEU A 236 24.34 3.55 5.45
C LEU A 236 23.24 4.60 5.26
N THR A 237 23.48 5.63 4.44
CA THR A 237 22.46 6.63 4.11
C THR A 237 21.31 5.99 3.34
N TRP A 238 21.59 5.13 2.35
CA TRP A 238 20.56 4.37 1.64
C TRP A 238 19.70 3.54 2.61
N PHE A 239 20.34 2.81 3.54
CA PHE A 239 19.66 1.98 4.52
C PHE A 239 18.75 2.82 5.41
N ALA A 240 19.24 3.95 5.91
CA ALA A 240 18.47 4.87 6.76
C ALA A 240 17.26 5.46 6.03
N LEU A 241 17.45 5.98 4.82
CA LEU A 241 16.37 6.57 4.03
C LEU A 241 15.32 5.52 3.66
N PHE A 242 15.73 4.31 3.28
CA PHE A 242 14.78 3.25 2.94
C PHE A 242 14.02 2.72 4.17
N SER A 243 14.69 2.62 5.33
CA SER A 243 14.04 2.27 6.62
C SER A 243 12.96 3.31 6.97
N LEU A 244 13.28 4.60 6.84
CA LEU A 244 12.32 5.67 7.11
C LEU A 244 11.18 5.69 6.08
N ALA A 245 11.46 5.45 4.79
CA ALA A 245 10.44 5.40 3.75
C ALA A 245 9.43 4.28 4.00
N THR A 246 9.91 3.10 4.41
CA THR A 246 9.06 1.96 4.75
C THR A 246 8.30 2.17 6.06
N PHE A 247 8.89 2.86 7.03
CA PHE A 247 8.17 3.32 8.23
C PHE A 247 7.03 4.28 7.91
N VAL A 248 7.25 5.29 7.06
CA VAL A 248 6.18 6.18 6.59
C VAL A 248 5.09 5.37 5.86
N ASN A 249 5.48 4.40 5.02
CA ASN A 249 4.52 3.51 4.38
C ASN A 249 3.70 2.67 5.39
N GLN A 250 4.34 2.21 6.47
CA GLN A 250 3.68 1.41 7.50
C GLN A 250 2.68 2.26 8.31
N LEU A 251 3.02 3.52 8.61
CA LEU A 251 2.09 4.48 9.20
C LEU A 251 0.92 4.78 8.26
N ARG A 252 1.18 4.95 6.95
CA ARG A 252 0.12 5.07 5.95
C ARG A 252 -0.76 3.85 5.94
N THR A 253 -0.16 2.65 6.00
CA THR A 253 -0.88 1.38 6.05
C THR A 253 -1.85 1.35 7.21
N LEU A 254 -1.41 1.68 8.43
CA LEU A 254 -2.30 1.77 9.59
C LEU A 254 -3.52 2.69 9.38
N VAL A 255 -3.43 3.68 8.50
CA VAL A 255 -4.51 4.62 8.17
C VAL A 255 -5.25 4.28 6.88
N ALA A 256 -4.83 3.26 6.12
CA ALA A 256 -5.45 2.89 4.85
C ALA A 256 -6.86 2.31 5.03
N HIS A 257 -7.09 1.62 6.15
CA HIS A 257 -8.36 1.02 6.53
C HIS A 257 -8.70 1.33 8.00
N TYR A 258 -9.96 1.11 8.37
CA TYR A 258 -10.42 1.12 9.76
C TYR A 258 -10.13 -0.21 10.48
N TRP A 259 -9.91 -1.29 9.72
CA TRP A 259 -9.48 -2.60 10.22
C TRP A 259 -10.49 -3.25 11.16
N GLU A 260 -11.79 -3.06 10.89
CA GLU A 260 -12.87 -3.50 11.78
C GLU A 260 -13.29 -4.96 11.58
N ASN A 261 -12.90 -5.58 10.47
CA ASN A 261 -13.30 -6.94 10.13
C ASN A 261 -12.44 -8.02 10.80
N ASP A 262 -13.09 -9.10 11.26
CA ASP A 262 -12.46 -10.18 12.04
C ASP A 262 -12.13 -11.44 11.22
N GLY A 263 -11.93 -11.31 9.91
CA GLY A 263 -11.59 -12.43 9.04
C GLY A 263 -12.74 -12.93 8.16
N GLU A 264 -13.91 -12.31 8.27
CA GLU A 264 -15.09 -12.66 7.48
C GLU A 264 -15.07 -11.99 6.10
N ARG A 265 -15.88 -12.53 5.17
CA ARG A 265 -16.03 -11.92 3.85
C ARG A 265 -16.86 -10.64 3.95
N MET A 266 -16.38 -9.58 3.31
CA MET A 266 -17.06 -8.28 3.28
C MET A 266 -17.78 -8.04 1.94
N SER A 267 -18.95 -7.41 1.98
CA SER A 267 -19.59 -6.88 0.76
C SER A 267 -18.73 -5.78 0.15
N PHE A 268 -18.92 -5.42 -1.13
CA PHE A 268 -18.10 -4.36 -1.72
C PHE A 268 -18.31 -3.01 -1.01
N GLU A 269 -19.54 -2.74 -0.55
CA GLU A 269 -19.84 -1.53 0.22
C GLU A 269 -19.10 -1.54 1.56
N ASP A 270 -19.06 -2.68 2.26
CA ASP A 270 -18.33 -2.78 3.53
C ASP A 270 -16.82 -2.61 3.30
N GLN A 271 -16.27 -3.18 2.22
CA GLN A 271 -14.85 -2.99 1.86
C GLN A 271 -14.53 -1.51 1.64
N PHE A 272 -15.41 -0.81 0.93
CA PHE A 272 -15.30 0.63 0.71
C PHE A 272 -15.39 1.39 2.04
N LEU A 273 -16.38 1.07 2.89
CA LEU A 273 -16.59 1.73 4.18
C LEU A 273 -15.49 1.45 5.20
N ASP A 274 -14.80 0.32 5.11
CA ASP A 274 -13.62 0.00 5.91
C ASP A 274 -12.35 0.67 5.36
N SER A 275 -12.40 1.32 4.20
CA SER A 275 -11.26 2.04 3.61
C SER A 275 -11.28 3.53 3.97
N VAL A 276 -10.13 4.20 3.85
CA VAL A 276 -9.99 5.62 4.22
C VAL A 276 -9.55 6.49 3.03
N ASN A 277 -10.14 7.67 2.92
CA ASN A 277 -9.65 8.80 2.14
C ASN A 277 -9.14 9.90 3.08
N VAL A 278 -8.10 10.62 2.68
CA VAL A 278 -7.61 11.83 3.34
C VAL A 278 -7.48 12.95 2.30
N PRO A 279 -8.63 13.48 1.83
CA PRO A 279 -8.67 14.45 0.73
C PRO A 279 -8.25 15.87 1.18
N PRO A 280 -8.10 16.81 0.22
CA PRO A 280 -8.09 18.24 0.54
C PRO A 280 -9.27 18.64 1.44
N PRO A 281 -9.12 19.65 2.33
CA PRO A 281 -8.05 20.65 2.36
C PRO A 281 -6.72 20.19 3.00
N ALA A 282 -6.60 18.95 3.46
CA ALA A 282 -5.34 18.43 3.98
C ALA A 282 -4.25 18.37 2.88
N LEU A 283 -3.14 19.09 3.08
CA LEU A 283 -2.03 19.16 2.10
C LEU A 283 -0.89 18.18 2.41
N LEU A 284 -0.67 17.84 3.69
CA LEU A 284 0.36 16.86 4.08
C LEU A 284 0.21 15.47 3.45
N PRO A 285 -1.01 14.92 3.19
CA PRO A 285 -1.18 13.62 2.54
C PRO A 285 -0.52 13.50 1.16
N PHE A 286 -0.21 14.60 0.48
CA PHE A 286 0.57 14.56 -0.76
C PHE A 286 1.98 14.01 -0.56
N LEU A 287 2.53 14.10 0.66
CA LEU A 287 3.87 13.62 1.01
C LEU A 287 3.86 12.20 1.57
N TRP A 288 2.95 11.88 2.49
CA TRP A 288 2.93 10.58 3.20
C TRP A 288 1.93 9.55 2.61
N ALA A 289 1.08 9.96 1.67
CA ALA A 289 0.25 9.06 0.87
C ALA A 289 0.25 9.51 -0.62
N PRO A 290 1.44 9.50 -1.27
CA PRO A 290 1.61 9.99 -2.63
C PRO A 290 0.99 9.03 -3.66
N VAL A 291 1.07 9.39 -4.94
CA VAL A 291 0.61 8.52 -6.06
C VAL A 291 -0.82 8.00 -5.86
N GLY A 292 -1.72 8.90 -5.43
CA GLY A 292 -3.14 8.59 -5.27
C GLY A 292 -3.52 7.88 -3.97
N LEU A 293 -2.55 7.43 -3.17
CA LEU A 293 -2.79 6.65 -1.95
C LEU A 293 -3.60 7.40 -0.89
N ARG A 294 -3.62 8.74 -0.91
CA ARG A 294 -4.52 9.53 -0.05
C ARG A 294 -6.00 9.34 -0.36
N TYR A 295 -6.33 8.72 -1.50
CA TYR A 295 -7.70 8.38 -1.90
C TYR A 295 -7.92 6.87 -1.89
N HIS A 296 -7.45 6.17 -0.85
CA HIS A 296 -7.45 4.69 -0.80
C HIS A 296 -8.86 4.10 -0.88
N ALA A 297 -9.86 4.70 -0.23
CA ALA A 297 -11.25 4.25 -0.37
C ALA A 297 -11.80 4.48 -1.78
N LEU A 298 -11.52 5.64 -2.39
CA LEU A 298 -11.90 5.89 -3.79
C LEU A 298 -11.20 4.91 -4.75
N HIS A 299 -9.97 4.52 -4.44
CA HIS A 299 -9.25 3.50 -5.18
C HIS A 299 -9.94 2.13 -5.07
N HIS A 300 -10.39 1.72 -3.90
CA HIS A 300 -11.26 0.53 -3.76
C HIS A 300 -12.55 0.63 -4.58
N LEU A 301 -13.14 1.83 -4.65
CA LEU A 301 -14.33 2.07 -5.48
C LEU A 301 -14.05 2.01 -6.99
N LEU A 302 -12.89 2.53 -7.43
CA LEU A 302 -12.51 2.69 -8.84
C LEU A 302 -11.03 2.31 -9.07
N PRO A 303 -10.65 1.03 -8.94
CA PRO A 303 -9.23 0.61 -8.85
C PRO A 303 -8.43 0.81 -10.14
N ARG A 304 -9.12 1.02 -11.26
CA ARG A 304 -8.50 1.27 -12.58
C ARG A 304 -8.31 2.76 -12.88
N LEU A 305 -8.73 3.64 -11.98
CA LEU A 305 -8.61 5.07 -12.20
C LEU A 305 -7.15 5.48 -11.92
N PRO A 306 -6.44 6.08 -12.89
CA PRO A 306 -5.03 6.38 -12.73
C PRO A 306 -4.82 7.42 -11.63
N TYR A 307 -3.76 7.27 -10.83
CA TYR A 307 -3.56 8.08 -9.63
C TYR A 307 -3.70 9.60 -9.83
N HIS A 308 -3.26 10.13 -10.98
CA HIS A 308 -3.29 11.57 -11.27
C HIS A 308 -4.70 12.10 -11.56
N ASN A 309 -5.69 11.23 -11.78
CA ASN A 309 -7.09 11.60 -11.95
C ASN A 309 -7.94 11.39 -10.68
N LEU A 310 -7.43 10.70 -9.64
CA LEU A 310 -8.19 10.43 -8.41
C LEU A 310 -8.66 11.71 -7.70
N GLY A 311 -7.85 12.78 -7.71
CA GLY A 311 -8.26 14.06 -7.14
C GLY A 311 -9.44 14.70 -7.87
N LYS A 312 -9.43 14.64 -9.22
CA LYS A 312 -10.53 15.15 -10.06
C LYS A 312 -11.78 14.28 -9.91
N ALA A 313 -11.61 12.96 -9.86
CA ALA A 313 -12.68 12.02 -9.60
C ALA A 313 -13.33 12.28 -8.23
N HIS A 314 -12.50 12.42 -7.19
CA HIS A 314 -12.98 12.72 -5.84
C HIS A 314 -13.80 14.00 -5.80
N ALA A 315 -13.26 15.12 -6.32
CA ALA A 315 -13.98 16.40 -6.34
C ALA A 315 -15.32 16.30 -7.09
N ARG A 316 -15.37 15.55 -8.20
CA ARG A 316 -16.59 15.37 -8.98
C ARG A 316 -17.63 14.52 -8.24
N LEU A 317 -17.21 13.43 -7.61
CA LEU A 317 -18.10 12.55 -6.84
C LEU A 317 -18.63 13.27 -5.60
N SER A 318 -17.77 13.99 -4.87
CA SER A 318 -18.19 14.76 -3.70
C SER A 318 -19.21 15.85 -4.02
N ALA A 319 -19.15 16.42 -5.23
CA ALA A 319 -20.08 17.47 -5.66
C ALA A 319 -21.43 16.94 -6.18
N GLN A 320 -21.46 15.72 -6.75
CA GLN A 320 -22.63 15.21 -7.46
C GLN A 320 -23.40 14.12 -6.71
N LEU A 321 -22.75 13.41 -5.79
CA LEU A 321 -23.44 12.45 -4.94
C LEU A 321 -24.24 13.18 -3.85
N ALA A 322 -25.36 12.59 -3.45
CA ALA A 322 -26.16 13.13 -2.36
C ALA A 322 -25.34 13.18 -1.06
N ALA A 323 -25.56 14.18 -0.21
CA ALA A 323 -24.86 14.32 1.06
C ALA A 323 -25.03 13.10 2.00
N THR A 324 -26.12 12.34 1.84
CA THR A 324 -26.39 11.09 2.56
C THR A 324 -25.68 9.86 1.98
N SER A 325 -24.94 10.02 0.87
CA SER A 325 -24.21 8.93 0.22
C SER A 325 -23.14 8.35 1.17
N PRO A 326 -23.00 7.01 1.23
CA PRO A 326 -21.92 6.37 2.00
C PRO A 326 -20.53 6.83 1.55
N TYR A 327 -20.39 7.38 0.34
CA TYR A 327 -19.16 7.97 -0.18
C TYR A 327 -18.47 8.96 0.77
N HIS A 328 -19.24 9.73 1.54
CA HIS A 328 -18.70 10.76 2.45
C HIS A 328 -18.26 10.22 3.81
N ARG A 329 -18.51 8.93 4.12
CA ARG A 329 -18.24 8.34 5.44
C ARG A 329 -16.80 7.86 5.62
N VAL A 330 -16.02 7.83 4.55
CA VAL A 330 -14.66 7.28 4.52
C VAL A 330 -13.58 8.36 4.63
N GLU A 331 -13.95 9.61 4.91
CA GLU A 331 -13.01 10.74 4.92
C GLU A 331 -12.41 11.01 6.31
N GLU A 332 -11.09 11.17 6.35
CA GLU A 332 -10.32 11.56 7.52
C GLU A 332 -9.59 12.88 7.30
N LYS A 333 -9.32 13.60 8.41
CA LYS A 333 -8.70 14.94 8.37
C LYS A 333 -7.17 14.91 8.18
N GLY A 334 -6.53 13.77 8.42
CA GLY A 334 -5.07 13.65 8.40
C GLY A 334 -4.56 12.40 9.10
N LEU A 335 -3.26 12.13 8.92
CA LEU A 335 -2.57 10.96 9.48
C LEU A 335 -2.79 10.83 11.00
N PHE A 336 -2.49 11.88 11.77
CA PHE A 336 -2.56 11.83 13.23
C PHE A 336 -3.99 11.69 13.77
N ALA A 337 -4.98 12.27 13.07
CA ALA A 337 -6.38 12.13 13.46
C ALA A 337 -6.86 10.67 13.29
N ALA A 338 -6.53 10.06 12.15
CA ALA A 338 -6.87 8.67 11.85
C ALA A 338 -6.11 7.68 12.75
N LEU A 339 -4.79 7.86 12.92
CA LEU A 339 -4.00 7.08 13.87
C LEU A 339 -4.56 7.19 15.29
N GLY A 340 -4.89 8.40 15.74
CA GLY A 340 -5.49 8.61 17.06
C GLY A 340 -6.82 7.88 17.22
N LYS A 341 -7.66 7.82 16.18
CA LYS A 341 -8.90 7.02 16.20
C LYS A 341 -8.60 5.53 16.32
N LEU A 342 -7.68 5.00 15.49
CA LEU A 342 -7.27 3.61 15.54
C LEU A 342 -6.71 3.23 16.92
N PHE A 343 -5.75 3.99 17.43
CA PHE A 343 -5.10 3.71 18.72
C PHE A 343 -6.04 3.84 19.92
N ARG A 344 -7.10 4.67 19.85
CA ARG A 344 -8.13 4.73 20.90
C ARG A 344 -9.08 3.54 20.89
N ARG A 345 -9.36 2.99 19.70
CA ARG A 345 -10.20 1.79 19.54
C ARG A 345 -9.42 0.50 19.74
N ALA A 346 -8.11 0.54 19.53
CA ALA A 346 -7.18 -0.57 19.68
C ALA A 346 -7.35 -1.25 21.04
N GLY A 347 -7.72 -2.55 21.03
CA GLY A 347 -7.94 -3.34 22.23
C GLY A 347 -9.26 -3.08 22.96
N ALA A 348 -10.11 -2.17 22.47
CA ALA A 348 -11.50 -2.10 22.92
C ALA A 348 -12.23 -3.34 22.40
N THR A 349 -12.73 -4.17 23.33
CA THR A 349 -13.70 -5.21 22.97
C THR A 349 -14.93 -4.49 22.42
N PRO A 350 -15.48 -4.88 21.26
CA PRO A 350 -16.72 -4.28 20.80
C PRO A 350 -17.74 -4.46 21.94
N ALA A 351 -18.37 -3.37 22.38
CA ALA A 351 -19.49 -3.50 23.30
C ALA A 351 -20.46 -4.49 22.64
N LEU A 352 -20.71 -5.62 23.29
CA LEU A 352 -21.71 -6.58 22.84
C LEU A 352 -22.97 -5.79 22.50
N ALA A 353 -23.43 -5.95 21.27
CA ALA A 353 -24.64 -5.29 20.80
C ALA A 353 -25.80 -5.64 21.75
N VAL A 354 -26.43 -4.59 22.27
CA VAL A 354 -27.76 -4.55 22.90
C VAL A 354 -27.91 -5.42 24.17
N GLU A 355 -27.84 -4.78 25.34
CA GLU A 355 -28.60 -5.29 26.48
C GLU A 355 -30.10 -5.25 26.11
N PRO A 356 -30.85 -6.35 26.23
CA PRO A 356 -32.28 -6.32 26.06
C PRO A 356 -32.88 -5.42 27.14
N ASN A 357 -33.61 -4.41 26.70
CA ASN A 357 -34.32 -3.46 27.55
C ASN A 357 -35.23 -4.26 28.52
N PRO A 358 -35.09 -4.11 29.85
CA PRO A 358 -35.86 -4.89 30.80
C PRO A 358 -37.24 -4.24 31.03
N VAL A 359 -38.05 -4.08 29.97
CA VAL A 359 -39.45 -3.62 30.10
C VAL A 359 -40.30 -4.24 29.00
N GLU A 360 -40.79 -5.45 29.23
CA GLU A 360 -42.18 -5.88 28.93
C GLU A 360 -42.42 -7.27 29.53
N ARG A 361 -42.41 -7.35 30.87
CA ARG A 361 -43.24 -8.30 31.61
C ARG A 361 -44.27 -7.50 32.37
N GLN A 362 -45.31 -7.05 31.68
CA GLN A 362 -46.59 -6.67 32.28
C GLN A 362 -47.60 -6.43 31.17
N SER A 363 -48.36 -7.48 30.81
CA SER A 363 -49.83 -7.46 30.77
C SER A 363 -50.39 -8.63 29.94
N ALA A 364 -51.28 -9.38 30.60
CA ALA A 364 -52.31 -10.31 30.11
C ALA A 364 -51.87 -11.56 29.33
#